data_AF-F4C454-F1
#
_entry.id   AF-F4C454-F1
#
_cell.length_a   1.000
_cell.length_b   1.000
_cell.length_c   1.000
_cell.angle_alpha   90.00
_cell.angle_beta   90.00
_cell.angle_gamma   90.00
#
_symmetry.space_group_name_H-M   'P 1'
#
loop_
_entity.id
_entity.type
_entity.pdbx_description
1 polymer ?
#
loop_
_entity_poly.entity_id
_entity_poly.type
_entity_poly.pdbx_seq_one_letter_code
_entity_poly.pdbx_strand_id
1 'polypeptide(L)'
;MSFVIGEEIKKIAKLRKFKNAEFADAMNMEERNLYHFFKKSDLTLDQLVDASKVLEYDFISLYLKHKKGIQSIANLIAQGSNDIVEEKAESYQRTEKRLVEPKNQISFTVKIFGDYSKIREEIPSLLDIIKEQAELRGLHMG
;
A
#
# COMPACT_ATOMS: atom_id res chain seq x y z
N MET A 1 -21.24 15.61 -5.43
CA MET A 1 -20.89 14.71 -6.56
C MET A 1 -20.25 13.45 -6.00
N SER A 2 -20.59 12.28 -6.57
CA SER A 2 -19.93 11.02 -6.19
C SER A 2 -18.50 11.02 -6.73
N PHE A 3 -17.52 10.62 -5.93
CA PHE A 3 -16.15 10.48 -6.39
C PHE A 3 -16.05 9.25 -7.31
N VAL A 4 -15.52 9.43 -8.52
CA VAL A 4 -15.31 8.36 -9.50
C VAL A 4 -13.82 8.31 -9.84
N ILE A 5 -13.11 7.34 -9.26
CA ILE A 5 -11.65 7.23 -9.42
C ILE A 5 -11.23 7.08 -10.88
N GLY A 6 -12.02 6.38 -11.70
CA GLY A 6 -11.75 6.25 -13.13
C GLY A 6 -11.74 7.60 -13.87
N GLU A 7 -12.58 8.55 -13.46
CA GLU A 7 -12.61 9.88 -14.09
C GLU A 7 -11.39 10.71 -13.69
N GLU A 8 -10.91 10.57 -12.45
CA GLU A 8 -9.68 11.23 -12.00
C GLU A 8 -8.46 10.69 -12.75
N ILE A 9 -8.38 9.36 -12.94
CA ILE A 9 -7.31 8.76 -13.76
C ILE A 9 -7.36 9.32 -15.18
N LYS A 10 -8.54 9.44 -15.78
CA LYS A 10 -8.71 10.04 -17.12
C LYS A 10 -8.21 11.48 -17.18
N LYS A 11 -8.49 12.29 -16.15
CA LYS A 11 -8.02 13.68 -16.09
C LYS A 11 -6.50 13.73 -16.05
N ILE A 12 -5.85 12.93 -15.21
CA ILE A 12 -4.39 12.87 -15.12
C ILE A 12 -3.77 12.36 -16.43
N ALA A 13 -4.34 11.32 -17.05
CA ALA A 13 -3.88 10.82 -18.35
C ALA A 13 -3.89 11.92 -19.43
N LYS A 14 -4.98 12.70 -19.48
CA LYS A 14 -5.08 13.85 -20.40
C LYS A 14 -4.08 14.96 -20.07
N LEU A 15 -3.87 15.27 -18.81
CA LEU A 15 -2.88 16.27 -18.38
C LEU A 15 -1.46 15.86 -18.79
N ARG A 16 -1.16 14.57 -18.72
CA ARG A 16 0.10 13.98 -19.20
C ARG A 16 0.14 13.72 -20.71
N LYS A 17 -0.88 14.19 -21.45
CA LYS A 17 -0.99 14.08 -22.91
C LYS A 17 -0.98 12.65 -23.45
N PHE A 18 -1.36 11.66 -22.64
CA PHE A 18 -1.58 10.30 -23.13
C PHE A 18 -2.79 10.27 -24.06
N LYS A 19 -2.65 9.64 -25.23
CA LYS A 19 -3.82 9.26 -26.04
C LYS A 19 -4.51 8.06 -25.41
N ASN A 20 -5.81 7.90 -25.67
CA ASN A 20 -6.57 6.76 -25.15
C ASN A 20 -5.97 5.43 -25.62
N ALA A 21 -5.57 5.32 -26.89
CA ALA A 21 -4.89 4.15 -27.44
C ALA A 21 -3.62 3.79 -26.65
N GLU A 22 -2.72 4.76 -26.52
CA GLU A 22 -1.43 4.61 -25.83
C GLU A 22 -1.61 4.22 -24.35
N PHE A 23 -2.62 4.80 -23.68
CA PHE A 23 -2.93 4.44 -22.31
C PHE A 23 -3.58 3.06 -22.18
N ALA A 24 -4.45 2.67 -23.13
CA ALA A 24 -5.06 1.34 -23.15
C ALA A 24 -3.99 0.26 -23.33
N ASP A 25 -3.07 0.47 -24.27
CA ASP A 25 -1.91 -0.40 -24.52
C ASP A 25 -1.02 -0.51 -23.26
N ALA A 26 -0.70 0.61 -22.62
CA ALA A 26 0.10 0.64 -21.39
C ALA A 26 -0.56 -0.07 -20.20
N MET A 27 -1.90 -0.07 -20.17
CA MET A 27 -2.70 -0.79 -19.18
C MET A 27 -3.04 -2.22 -19.60
N ASN A 28 -2.47 -2.71 -20.71
CA ASN A 28 -2.71 -4.03 -21.28
C ASN A 28 -4.21 -4.36 -21.44
N MET A 29 -4.97 -3.41 -21.99
CA MET A 29 -6.40 -3.57 -22.24
C MET A 29 -6.84 -2.95 -23.57
N GLU A 30 -7.95 -3.42 -24.13
CA GLU A 30 -8.53 -2.80 -25.33
C GLU A 30 -9.09 -1.40 -25.04
N GLU A 31 -9.02 -0.50 -26.03
CA GLU A 31 -9.58 0.86 -25.93
C GLU A 31 -11.06 0.86 -25.52
N ARG A 32 -11.84 -0.12 -25.99
CA ARG A 32 -13.25 -0.25 -25.60
C ARG A 32 -13.40 -0.45 -24.08
N ASN A 33 -12.55 -1.29 -23.50
CA ASN A 33 -12.53 -1.55 -22.06
C ASN A 33 -12.04 -0.33 -21.28
N LEU A 34 -11.18 0.49 -21.87
CA LEU A 34 -10.73 1.73 -21.27
C LEU A 34 -11.87 2.73 -21.02
N TYR A 35 -12.84 2.83 -21.93
CA TYR A 35 -14.02 3.68 -21.71
C TYR A 35 -14.85 3.24 -20.50
N HIS A 36 -14.95 1.93 -20.28
CA HIS A 36 -15.61 1.38 -19.09
C HIS A 36 -14.77 1.61 -17.84
N PHE A 37 -13.45 1.42 -17.93
CA PHE A 37 -12.49 1.66 -16.86
C PHE A 37 -12.61 3.09 -16.31
N PHE A 38 -12.65 4.11 -17.17
CA PHE A 38 -12.77 5.51 -16.73
C PHE A 38 -14.11 5.87 -16.08
N LYS A 39 -15.14 5.04 -16.24
CA LYS A 39 -16.46 5.27 -15.60
C LYS A 39 -16.59 4.54 -14.27
N LYS A 40 -15.62 3.70 -13.90
CA LYS A 40 -15.68 2.92 -12.66
C LYS A 40 -15.42 3.82 -11.44
N SER A 41 -16.34 3.78 -10.49
CA SER A 41 -16.17 4.39 -9.16
C SER A 41 -15.27 3.57 -8.25
N ASP A 42 -15.11 2.28 -8.56
CA ASP A 42 -14.25 1.36 -7.82
C ASP A 42 -13.34 0.59 -8.79
N LEU A 43 -12.06 0.53 -8.46
CA LEU A 43 -11.02 -0.17 -9.21
C LEU A 43 -10.27 -1.10 -8.26
N THR A 44 -9.82 -2.23 -8.79
CA THR A 44 -8.96 -3.14 -8.01
C THR A 44 -7.63 -2.46 -7.67
N LEU A 45 -6.97 -2.91 -6.60
CA LEU A 45 -5.68 -2.35 -6.20
C LEU A 45 -4.64 -2.49 -7.31
N ASP A 46 -4.62 -3.62 -8.01
CA ASP A 46 -3.70 -3.85 -9.14
C ASP A 46 -3.93 -2.83 -10.26
N GLN A 47 -5.20 -2.55 -10.61
CA GLN A 47 -5.55 -1.52 -11.58
C GLN A 47 -5.09 -0.11 -11.17
N LEU A 48 -5.16 0.20 -9.88
CA LEU A 48 -4.67 1.48 -9.36
C LEU A 48 -3.14 1.55 -9.41
N VAL A 49 -2.46 0.47 -9.03
CA VAL A 49 -1.00 0.35 -9.10
C VAL A 49 -0.51 0.50 -10.54
N ASP A 50 -1.14 -0.16 -11.49
CA ASP A 50 -0.75 -0.10 -12.90
C ASP A 50 -0.97 1.30 -13.47
N ALA A 51 -2.13 1.91 -13.22
CA ALA A 51 -2.39 3.29 -13.60
C ALA A 51 -1.39 4.26 -12.95
N SER A 52 -1.01 4.00 -11.69
CA SER A 52 -0.03 4.78 -10.95
C SER A 52 1.37 4.70 -11.54
N LYS A 53 1.78 3.53 -12.02
CA LYS A 53 3.05 3.34 -12.72
C LYS A 53 3.05 4.04 -14.07
N VAL A 54 2.01 3.83 -14.87
CA VAL A 54 1.90 4.39 -16.23
C VAL A 54 1.87 5.92 -16.22
N LEU A 55 1.17 6.50 -15.25
CA LEU A 55 0.99 7.95 -15.14
C LEU A 55 1.84 8.57 -14.03
N GLU A 56 2.78 7.84 -13.44
CA GLU A 56 3.65 8.29 -12.34
C GLU A 56 2.91 9.16 -11.31
N TYR A 57 1.75 8.69 -10.85
CA TYR A 57 0.85 9.44 -9.96
C TYR A 57 0.24 8.50 -8.94
N ASP A 58 0.19 8.88 -7.67
CA ASP A 58 -0.34 8.03 -6.59
C ASP A 58 -1.89 8.05 -6.55
N PHE A 59 -2.50 7.13 -7.29
CA PHE A 59 -3.96 6.95 -7.29
C PHE A 59 -4.46 6.15 -6.10
N ILE A 60 -3.58 5.44 -5.39
CA ILE A 60 -3.94 4.65 -4.21
C ILE A 60 -4.30 5.63 -3.10
N SER A 61 -3.42 6.58 -2.79
CA SER A 61 -3.70 7.61 -1.78
C SER A 61 -4.94 8.43 -2.13
N LEU A 62 -5.11 8.78 -3.41
CA LEU A 62 -6.30 9.48 -3.89
C LEU A 62 -7.57 8.65 -3.65
N TYR A 63 -7.55 7.37 -4.01
CA TYR A 63 -8.68 6.48 -3.83
C TYR A 63 -9.04 6.29 -2.34
N LEU A 64 -8.04 6.08 -1.48
CA LEU A 64 -8.22 5.90 -0.03
C LEU A 64 -8.80 7.16 0.64
N LYS A 65 -8.36 8.35 0.24
CA LYS A 65 -8.88 9.63 0.77
C LYS A 65 -10.38 9.80 0.54
N HIS A 66 -10.88 9.29 -0.58
CA HIS A 66 -12.27 9.48 -1.01
C HIS A 66 -13.17 8.29 -0.69
N LYS A 67 -12.62 7.11 -0.37
CA LYS A 67 -13.40 5.98 0.12
C LYS A 67 -13.82 6.26 1.57
N LYS A 68 -15.10 6.63 1.76
CA LYS A 68 -15.73 6.97 3.05
C LYS A 68 -15.61 5.91 4.17
N GLY A 69 -15.04 4.75 3.91
CA GLY A 69 -14.79 3.69 4.89
C GLY A 69 -13.48 3.80 5.68
N ILE A 70 -12.62 4.78 5.36
CA ILE A 70 -11.35 4.97 6.09
C ILE A 70 -11.42 6.13 7.07
N GLN A 71 -12.46 6.98 7.05
CA GLN A 71 -12.67 7.92 8.15
C GLN A 71 -12.97 7.20 9.47
N SER A 72 -13.61 6.02 9.44
CA SER A 72 -13.75 5.18 10.64
C SER A 72 -12.44 4.53 11.07
N ILE A 73 -11.53 4.17 10.15
CA ILE A 73 -10.19 3.68 10.50
C ILE A 73 -9.32 4.84 11.02
N ALA A 74 -9.36 6.00 10.36
CA ALA A 74 -8.66 7.22 10.78
C ALA A 74 -9.18 7.75 12.12
N ASN A 75 -10.47 7.61 12.42
CA ASN A 75 -11.05 8.00 13.72
C ASN A 75 -10.82 6.94 14.80
N LEU A 76 -10.75 5.65 14.46
CA LEU A 76 -10.30 4.59 15.38
C LEU A 76 -8.80 4.75 15.71
N ILE A 77 -7.99 5.21 14.76
CA ILE A 77 -6.60 5.64 14.98
C ILE A 77 -6.56 6.91 15.86
N ALA A 78 -7.53 7.83 15.73
CA ALA A 78 -7.58 9.08 16.48
C ALA A 78 -8.12 8.96 17.91
N GLN A 79 -8.83 7.88 18.27
CA GLN A 79 -9.48 7.76 19.59
C GLN A 79 -8.99 6.58 20.44
N GLY A 80 -8.06 5.74 19.96
CA GLY A 80 -7.80 4.43 20.56
C GLY A 80 -6.36 4.04 20.91
N SER A 81 -5.35 4.91 20.76
CA SER A 81 -3.97 4.50 21.09
C SER A 81 -3.00 5.69 21.22
N ASN A 82 -2.94 6.24 22.44
CA ASN A 82 -1.96 7.25 22.85
C ASN A 82 -0.55 6.70 23.13
N ASP A 83 -0.29 5.40 22.95
CA ASP A 83 1.01 4.80 23.31
C ASP A 83 1.84 4.28 22.11
N ILE A 84 1.42 4.49 20.86
CA ILE A 84 2.09 3.89 19.66
C ILE A 84 2.50 4.94 18.60
N VAL A 85 2.21 6.24 18.78
CA VAL A 85 2.31 7.24 17.70
C VAL A 85 3.39 8.32 17.92
N GLU A 86 4.27 8.17 18.90
CA GLU A 86 5.44 9.07 18.99
C GLU A 86 6.62 8.68 18.09
N GLU A 87 6.63 7.48 17.50
CA GLU A 87 7.83 6.99 16.77
C GLU A 87 7.72 6.98 15.23
N LYS A 88 6.59 7.38 14.63
CA LYS A 88 6.42 7.33 13.15
C LYS A 88 5.97 8.62 12.46
N ALA A 89 5.88 9.74 13.17
CA ALA A 89 5.61 11.04 12.55
C ALA A 89 6.85 11.69 11.89
N GLU A 90 8.07 11.25 12.22
CA GLU A 90 9.29 11.78 11.57
C GLU A 90 9.60 11.15 10.19
N SER A 91 8.88 10.09 9.80
CA SER A 91 9.23 9.30 8.61
C SER A 91 8.69 9.85 7.29
N TYR A 92 7.74 10.79 7.31
CA TYR A 92 7.19 11.39 6.08
C TYR A 92 7.78 12.77 5.72
N GLN A 93 8.73 13.29 6.50
CA GLN A 93 9.50 14.49 6.12
C GLN A 93 10.89 14.19 5.52
N ARG A 94 11.28 12.91 5.33
CA ARG A 94 12.65 12.54 4.90
C ARG A 94 12.77 11.98 3.48
N THR A 95 11.90 12.38 2.54
CA THR A 95 12.16 12.08 1.11
C THR A 95 13.17 13.03 0.46
N GLU A 96 13.74 13.99 1.19
CA GLU A 96 14.88 14.80 0.69
C GLU A 96 16.25 14.45 1.29
N LYS A 97 16.38 13.40 2.11
CA LYS A 97 17.70 12.93 2.57
C LYS A 97 17.84 11.42 2.41
N ARG A 98 18.68 11.03 1.43
CA ARG A 98 19.28 9.70 1.21
C ARG A 98 19.22 8.79 2.45
N LEU A 99 18.38 7.77 2.41
CA LEU A 99 18.45 6.62 3.32
C LEU A 99 19.64 5.76 2.89
N VAL A 100 20.69 5.79 3.71
CA VAL A 100 21.71 4.74 3.74
C VAL A 100 21.03 3.55 4.40
N GLU A 101 20.65 2.53 3.62
CA GLU A 101 20.29 1.24 4.19
C GLU A 101 21.44 0.78 5.10
N PRO A 102 21.19 0.36 6.35
CA PRO A 102 22.25 -0.21 7.17
C PRO A 102 22.81 -1.41 6.41
N LYS A 103 24.13 -1.38 6.12
CA LYS A 103 24.83 -2.26 5.17
C LYS A 103 24.60 -3.78 5.34
N ASN A 104 23.95 -4.22 6.41
CA ASN A 104 23.78 -5.61 6.81
C ASN A 104 22.34 -5.96 7.23
N GLN A 105 21.31 -5.35 6.64
CA GLN A 105 19.92 -5.76 6.90
C GLN A 105 19.54 -6.94 6.00
N ILE A 106 19.06 -8.03 6.61
CA ILE A 106 18.51 -9.19 5.90
C ILE A 106 17.02 -9.27 6.23
N SER A 107 16.17 -9.26 5.20
CA SER A 107 14.73 -9.44 5.33
C SER A 107 14.30 -10.79 4.79
N PHE A 108 13.48 -11.53 5.53
CA PHE A 108 12.90 -12.79 5.10
C PHE A 108 11.39 -12.80 5.36
N THR A 109 10.66 -13.59 4.59
CA THR A 109 9.21 -13.74 4.70
C THR A 109 8.87 -15.19 4.98
N VAL A 110 8.17 -15.44 6.09
CA VAL A 110 7.71 -16.79 6.47
C VAL A 110 6.20 -16.88 6.20
N LYS A 111 5.77 -17.93 5.48
CA LYS A 111 4.36 -18.25 5.26
C LYS A 111 3.99 -19.45 6.12
N ILE A 112 3.01 -19.29 7.01
CA ILE A 112 2.56 -20.32 7.94
C ILE A 112 1.12 -20.72 7.56
N PHE A 113 0.83 -22.02 7.58
CA PHE A 113 -0.49 -22.57 7.26
C PHE A 113 -0.96 -23.50 8.39
N GLY A 114 -2.24 -23.44 8.74
CA GLY A 114 -2.82 -24.22 9.83
C GLY A 114 -4.17 -23.71 10.29
N ASP A 115 -4.68 -24.30 11.38
CA ASP A 115 -5.92 -23.85 12.03
C ASP A 115 -5.70 -22.46 12.66
N TYR A 116 -6.59 -21.51 12.35
CA TYR A 116 -6.51 -20.14 12.82
C TYR A 116 -6.43 -20.03 14.35
N SER A 117 -7.19 -20.85 15.07
CA SER A 117 -7.24 -20.80 16.54
C SER A 117 -5.89 -21.21 17.13
N LYS A 118 -5.30 -22.29 16.59
CA LYS A 118 -3.97 -22.77 17.00
C LYS A 118 -2.85 -21.82 16.62
N ILE A 119 -2.93 -21.21 15.43
CA ILE A 119 -1.96 -20.21 14.98
C ILE A 119 -1.99 -19.01 15.92
N ARG A 120 -3.17 -18.51 16.29
CA ARG A 120 -3.30 -17.36 17.18
C ARG A 120 -2.71 -17.61 18.56
N GLU A 121 -2.88 -18.83 19.08
CA GLU A 121 -2.35 -19.23 20.39
C GLU A 121 -0.82 -19.42 20.37
N GLU A 122 -0.26 -19.98 19.29
CA GLU A 122 1.14 -20.39 19.22
C GLU A 122 2.08 -19.42 18.47
N ILE A 123 1.55 -18.42 17.74
CA ILE A 123 2.39 -17.42 17.05
C ILE A 123 3.27 -16.61 18.03
N PRO A 124 2.76 -16.12 19.17
CA PRO A 124 3.60 -15.36 20.10
C PRO A 124 4.80 -16.16 20.61
N SER A 125 4.59 -17.41 21.03
CA SER A 125 5.65 -18.30 21.50
C SER A 125 6.67 -18.61 20.39
N LEU A 126 6.20 -18.80 19.15
CA LEU A 126 7.09 -18.99 18.00
C LEU A 126 7.98 -17.78 17.73
N LEU A 127 7.44 -16.56 17.84
CA LEU A 127 8.23 -15.33 17.64
C LEU A 127 9.30 -15.16 18.71
N ASP A 128 8.97 -15.47 19.97
CA ASP A 128 9.93 -15.43 21.08
C ASP A 128 11.06 -16.44 20.87
N ILE A 129 10.74 -17.67 20.43
CA ILE A 129 11.75 -18.69 20.10
C ILE A 129 12.65 -18.23 18.96
N ILE A 130 12.08 -17.64 17.89
CA ILE A 130 12.86 -17.12 16.76
C ILE A 130 13.81 -16.02 17.23
N LYS A 131 13.33 -15.11 18.09
CA LYS A 131 14.13 -14.03 18.66
C LYS A 131 15.28 -14.56 19.51
N GLU A 132 15.00 -15.47 20.42
CA GLU A 132 16.02 -16.09 21.28
C GLU A 132 17.09 -16.82 20.44
N GLN A 133 16.68 -17.60 19.45
CA GLN A 133 17.60 -18.31 18.56
C GLN A 133 18.42 -17.37 17.67
N ALA A 134 17.85 -16.23 17.27
CA ALA A 134 18.54 -15.19 16.54
C ALA A 134 19.62 -14.52 17.42
N GLU A 135 19.26 -14.13 18.64
CA GLU A 135 20.18 -13.49 19.58
C GLU A 135 21.33 -14.41 19.98
N LEU A 136 21.07 -15.71 20.21
CA LEU A 136 22.11 -16.72 20.45
C LEU A 136 23.11 -16.85 19.31
N ARG A 137 22.72 -16.50 18.08
CA ARG A 137 23.56 -16.52 16.88
C ARG A 137 24.16 -15.15 16.55
N GLY A 138 24.03 -14.18 17.45
CA GLY A 138 24.54 -12.82 17.28
C GLY A 138 23.72 -11.97 16.29
N LEU A 139 22.47 -12.38 16.01
CA LEU A 139 21.53 -11.62 15.21
C LEU A 139 20.62 -10.82 16.14
N HIS A 140 20.50 -9.52 15.90
CA HIS A 140 19.61 -8.65 16.67
C HIS A 140 18.31 -8.45 15.88
N MET A 141 17.19 -8.86 16.48
CA MET A 141 15.86 -8.59 15.93
C MET A 141 15.32 -7.29 16.52
N GLY A 142 15.05 -6.32 15.65
CA GLY A 142 14.44 -5.04 15.98
C GLY A 142 12.95 -5.01 15.68
#